data_AF-G2E824-F1
#
_entry.id   AF-G2E824-F1
#
_cell.length_a   1.000
_cell.length_b   1.000
_cell.length_c   1.000
_cell.angle_alpha   90.00
_cell.angle_beta   90.00
_cell.angle_gamma   90.00
#
_symmetry.space_group_name_H-M   'P 1'
#
loop_
_entity.id
_entity.type
_entity.pdbx_description
1 polymer ?
#
loop_
_entity_poly.entity_id
_entity_poly.type
_entity_poly.pdbx_seq_one_letter_code
_entity_poly.pdbx_strand_id
1 'polypeptide(L)' 'RYWITEDLRTLPNAARWAGLRSIGMVERTCWQDGVQSVEQRDFIASIGADAQRFATAVRGTGA' A
#
# COMPACT_ATOMS: atom_id res chain seq x y z
N ARG A 1 1.63 7.33 -6.58
CA ARG A 1 1.72 6.07 -7.34
C ARG A 1 1.26 4.93 -6.42
N TYR A 2 0.72 3.85 -6.99
CA TYR A 2 0.12 2.75 -6.24
C TYR A 2 0.62 1.42 -6.82
N TRP A 3 1.09 0.53 -5.96
CA TRP A 3 1.49 -0.83 -6.30
C TRP A 3 0.82 -1.80 -5.35
N ILE A 4 0.54 -3.01 -5.82
CA ILE A 4 0.04 -4.10 -5.00
C ILE A 4 0.45 -5.43 -5.62
N THR A 5 0.82 -6.41 -4.79
CA THR A 5 1.26 -7.73 -5.23
C THR A 5 0.74 -8.82 -4.30
N GLU A 6 0.38 -9.98 -4.88
CA GLU A 6 0.12 -11.22 -4.15
C GLU A 6 1.40 -12.07 -3.99
N ASP A 7 2.55 -11.59 -4.49
CA ASP A 7 3.84 -12.22 -4.24
C ASP A 7 4.34 -11.90 -2.83
N LEU A 8 4.07 -12.83 -1.91
CA LEU A 8 4.39 -12.71 -0.48
C LEU A 8 5.69 -13.43 -0.10
N ARG A 9 6.46 -13.96 -1.06
CA ARG A 9 7.63 -14.82 -0.79
C ARG A 9 8.73 -14.12 -0.01
N THR A 10 8.78 -12.79 -0.07
CA THR A 10 9.76 -11.95 0.63
C THR A 10 9.33 -11.57 2.04
N LEU A 11 8.06 -11.81 2.41
CA LEU A 11 7.55 -11.46 3.73
C LEU A 11 7.90 -12.54 4.76
N PRO A 12 8.65 -12.21 5.82
CA PRO A 12 8.89 -13.16 6.89
C PRO A 12 7.58 -13.46 7.61
N ASN A 13 7.29 -14.75 7.81
CA ASN A 13 6.12 -15.22 8.55
C ASN A 13 4.76 -14.74 8.01
N ALA A 14 4.61 -14.55 6.70
CA ALA A 14 3.35 -14.12 6.07
C ALA A 14 2.14 -14.96 6.52
N ALA A 15 2.32 -16.26 6.75
CA ALA A 15 1.29 -17.18 7.23
C ALA A 15 0.72 -16.85 8.61
N ARG A 16 1.40 -16.03 9.44
CA ARG A 16 0.88 -15.60 10.75
C ARG A 16 -0.17 -14.50 10.65
N TRP A 17 -0.30 -13.84 9.50
CA TRP A 17 -1.16 -12.69 9.32
C TRP A 17 -2.50 -13.15 8.78
N ALA A 18 -3.47 -13.35 9.68
CA ALA A 18 -4.80 -13.80 9.32
C ALA A 18 -5.43 -12.87 8.28
N GLY A 19 -5.90 -13.44 7.17
CA GLY A 19 -6.51 -12.67 6.08
C GLY A 19 -5.53 -11.86 5.23
N LEU A 20 -4.21 -12.02 5.39
CA LEU A 20 -3.24 -11.47 4.44
C LEU A 20 -3.45 -12.12 3.07
N ARG A 21 -3.62 -11.28 2.06
CA ARG A 21 -3.73 -11.70 0.66
C ARG A 21 -2.71 -11.01 -0.23
N SER A 22 -2.41 -9.75 0.03
CA SER A 22 -1.48 -8.95 -0.75
C SER A 22 -0.78 -7.90 0.11
N ILE A 23 0.32 -7.38 -0.42
CA ILE A 23 1.01 -6.21 0.13
C ILE A 23 0.94 -5.09 -0.91
N GLY A 24 0.54 -3.91 -0.45
CA GLY A 24 0.44 -2.71 -1.27
C GLY A 24 1.43 -1.64 -0.82
N MET A 25 1.86 -0.80 -1.76
CA MET A 25 2.71 0.35 -1.49
C MET A 25 2.10 1.58 -2.13
N VAL A 26 2.10 2.69 -1.39
CA VAL A 26 1.73 4.02 -1.89
C VAL A 26 2.96 4.89 -1.85
N GLU A 27 3.24 5.56 -2.94
CA GLU A 27 4.23 6.64 -2.99
C GLU A 27 3.54 7.95 -3.30
N ARG A 28 3.85 8.98 -2.51
CA ARG A 28 3.33 10.34 -2.70
C ARG A 28 4.47 11.34 -2.66
N THR A 29 4.47 12.26 -3.61
CA THR A 29 5.30 13.46 -3.51
C THR A 29 4.60 14.47 -2.61
N CYS A 30 5.29 14.89 -1.55
CA CYS A 30 4.82 15.90 -0.62
C CYS A 30 5.66 17.17 -0.78
N TRP A 31 4.99 18.31 -0.68
CA TRP A 31 5.64 19.62 -0.63
C TRP A 31 5.39 20.19 0.75
N GLN A 32 6.45 20.44 1.51
CA GLN A 32 6.38 21.05 2.83
C GLN A 32 7.49 22.07 2.95
N ASP A 33 7.15 23.32 3.30
CA ASP A 33 8.09 24.42 3.49
C ASP A 33 9.08 24.63 2.32
N GLY A 34 8.59 24.47 1.09
CA GLY A 34 9.40 24.60 -0.13
C GLY A 34 10.31 23.40 -0.42
N VAL A 35 10.31 22.37 0.44
CA VAL A 35 11.05 21.13 0.24
C VAL A 35 10.13 20.07 -0.37
N GLN A 36 10.59 19.45 -1.46
CA GLN A 36 9.95 18.28 -2.04
C GLN A 36 10.47 17.01 -1.34
N SER A 37 9.56 16.20 -0.82
CA SER A 37 9.86 14.88 -0.26
C SER A 37 9.04 13.79 -0.94
N VAL A 38 9.51 12.55 -0.84
CA VAL A 38 8.77 11.36 -1.28
C VAL A 38 8.42 10.56 -0.04
N GLU A 39 7.12 10.38 0.17
CA GLU A 39 6.57 9.56 1.23
C GLU A 39 6.15 8.21 0.67
N GLN A 40 6.66 7.12 1.26
CA GLN A 40 6.28 5.76 0.91
C GLN A 40 5.59 5.09 2.11
N ARG A 41 4.46 4.43 1.87
CA ARG A 41 3.69 3.69 2.87
C ARG A 41 3.37 2.29 2.36
N ASP A 42 3.74 1.29 3.13
CA ASP A 42 3.39 -0.11 2.88
C ASP A 42 2.10 -0.50 3.64
N PHE A 43 1.29 -1.35 3.04
CA PHE A 43 -0.01 -1.79 3.52
C PHE A 43 -0.14 -3.30 3.46
N ILE A 44 -0.71 -3.86 4.53
CA ILE A 44 -1.21 -5.25 4.55
C ILE A 44 -2.65 -5.24 4.04
N ALA A 45 -2.94 -6.06 3.04
CA ALA A 45 -4.23 -6.06 2.38
C ALA A 45 -4.85 -7.46 2.32
N SER A 46 -6.15 -7.53 2.58
CA SER A 46 -6.98 -8.74 2.41
C SER A 46 -7.66 -8.81 1.03
N ILE A 47 -7.42 -7.82 0.18
CA ILE A 47 -7.89 -7.79 -1.21
C ILE A 47 -6.85 -8.44 -2.13
N GLY A 48 -7.26 -8.85 -3.33
CA GLY A 48 -6.31 -9.29 -4.35
C GLY A 48 -5.50 -8.14 -4.93
N ALA A 49 -4.49 -8.47 -5.74
CA ALA A 49 -3.66 -7.48 -6.43
C ALA A 49 -4.44 -6.75 -7.54
N ASP A 50 -5.22 -5.76 -7.11
CA ASP A 50 -5.94 -4.82 -7.97
C ASP A 50 -5.52 -3.40 -7.57
N ALA A 51 -4.67 -2.79 -8.40
CA ALA A 51 -4.12 -1.47 -8.12
C ALA A 51 -5.18 -0.37 -8.06
N GLN A 52 -6.27 -0.48 -8.84
CA GLN A 52 -7.34 0.52 -8.85
C GLN A 52 -8.17 0.44 -7.57
N ARG A 53 -8.57 -0.78 -7.19
CA ARG A 53 -9.30 -1.03 -5.94
C ARG A 53 -8.45 -0.65 -4.73
N PHE A 54 -7.17 -1.04 -4.73
CA PHE A 54 -6.22 -0.68 -3.68
C PHE A 54 -6.11 0.83 -3.54
N ALA A 55 -5.89 1.54 -4.64
CA ALA A 55 -5.78 2.99 -4.63
C ALA A 55 -7.04 3.66 -4.08
N THR A 56 -8.23 3.14 -4.37
CA THR A 56 -9.49 3.64 -3.81
C THR A 56 -9.59 3.38 -2.30
N ALA A 57 -9.17 2.21 -1.83
CA ALA A 57 -9.21 1.86 -0.40
C ALA A 57 -8.28 2.72 0.46
N VAL A 58 -7.07 3.02 -0.01
CA VAL A 58 -6.04 3.74 0.77
C VAL A 58 -6.11 5.26 0.67
N ARG A 59 -6.86 5.81 -0.29
CA ARG A 59 -7.01 7.27 -0.44
C ARG A 59 -7.77 7.93 0.71
N GLY A 60 -8.51 7.16 1.52
CA GLY A 60 -9.38 7.67 2.57
C GLY A 60 -10.55 8.47 1.97
N THR A 61 -11.79 8.13 2.31
CA THR A 61 -12.91 9.07 2.16
C THR A 61 -12.71 10.18 3.21
N GLY A 62 -11.96 11.22 2.86
CA GLY A 62 -11.94 12.46 3.65
C GLY A 62 -13.30 13.14 3.52
N ALA A 63 -14.10 13.06 4.57
CA ALA A 63 -15.20 13.97 4.87
C ALA A 63 -14.86 14.69 6.17
#